data_AF-A0A948RRD5-F1
#
_entry.id   AF-A0A948RRD5-F1
#
_cell.length_a   1.000
_cell.length_b   1.000
_cell.length_c   1.000
_cell.angle_alpha   90.00
_cell.angle_beta   90.00
_cell.angle_gamma   90.00
#
_symmetry.space_group_name_H-M   'P 1'
#
loop_
_entity.id
_entity.type
_entity.pdbx_description
1 polymer ?
#
loop_
_entity_poly.entity_id
_entity_poly.type
_entity_poly.pdbx_seq_one_letter_code
_entity_poly.pdbx_strand_id
1 'polypeptide(L)'
;MTIDRETRARQLIAGSRSPVILTGAGFSAESGVPTFRGAGGLWEGFQAEELATPQAFAADPEKVWRWYAWRRGKVDEARPHAGHRSLVQWQRRLPS
;
A
#
# COMPACT_ATOMS: atom_id res chain seq x y z
N MET A 1 -23.56 5.77 -28.33
CA MET A 1 -22.30 6.44 -27.93
C MET A 1 -21.86 5.81 -26.61
N THR A 2 -20.80 5.01 -26.63
CA THR A 2 -20.33 4.29 -25.43
C THR A 2 -19.52 5.25 -24.56
N ILE A 3 -19.93 5.44 -23.31
CA ILE A 3 -19.16 6.22 -22.33
C ILE A 3 -17.87 5.45 -22.03
N ASP A 4 -16.71 6.10 -22.12
CA ASP A 4 -15.43 5.48 -21.80
C ASP A 4 -15.33 5.13 -20.30
N ARG A 5 -14.37 4.26 -19.95
CA ARG A 5 -14.24 3.75 -18.58
C ARG A 5 -13.91 4.85 -17.58
N GLU A 6 -13.14 5.86 -17.97
CA GLU A 6 -12.75 6.96 -17.09
C GLU A 6 -13.97 7.85 -16.79
N THR A 7 -14.71 8.25 -17.82
CA THR A 7 -15.93 9.05 -17.65
C THR A 7 -16.96 8.31 -16.80
N ARG A 8 -17.13 7.00 -17.02
CA ARG A 8 -18.01 6.16 -16.19
C ARG A 8 -17.55 6.11 -14.73
N ALA A 9 -16.25 5.96 -14.47
CA ALA A 9 -15.72 5.94 -13.11
C ALA A 9 -15.96 7.28 -12.39
N ARG A 10 -15.74 8.41 -13.07
CA ARG A 10 -16.00 9.75 -12.50
C ARG A 10 -17.46 9.92 -12.08
N GLN A 11 -18.41 9.47 -12.91
CA GLN A 11 -19.83 9.52 -12.60
C GLN A 11 -20.19 8.68 -11.36
N LEU A 12 -19.66 7.45 -11.26
CA LEU A 12 -19.90 6.57 -10.11
C LEU A 12 -19.32 7.15 -8.82
N ILE A 13 -18.12 7.72 -8.89
CA ILE A 13 -17.46 8.35 -7.73
C ILE A 13 -18.24 9.58 -7.27
N ALA A 14 -18.64 10.46 -8.19
CA ALA A 14 -19.38 11.68 -7.87
C ALA A 14 -20.79 11.40 -7.31
N GLY A 15 -21.42 10.31 -7.74
CA GLY A 15 -22.73 9.89 -7.24
C GLY A 15 -22.69 9.09 -5.92
N SER A 16 -21.51 8.74 -5.42
CA SER A 16 -21.38 7.93 -4.20
C SER A 16 -21.59 8.77 -2.94
N ARG A 17 -22.46 8.30 -2.05
CA ARG A 17 -22.67 8.92 -0.72
C ARG A 17 -21.60 8.54 0.30
N SER A 18 -21.03 7.33 0.16
CA SER A 18 -20.08 6.76 1.11
C SER A 18 -19.03 5.92 0.37
N PRO A 19 -18.09 6.57 -0.33
CA PRO A 19 -17.05 5.84 -1.05
C PRO A 19 -16.08 5.14 -0.09
N VAL A 20 -15.63 3.95 -0.49
CA VAL A 20 -14.59 3.19 0.20
C VAL A 20 -13.41 3.03 -0.75
N ILE A 21 -12.20 3.28 -0.24
CA ILE A 21 -10.96 3.10 -0.98
C ILE A 21 -10.18 1.96 -0.34
N LEU A 22 -9.90 0.93 -1.13
CA LEU A 22 -9.02 -0.18 -0.73
C LEU A 22 -7.68 -0.04 -1.46
N THR A 23 -6.60 0.14 -0.72
CA THR A 23 -5.23 0.24 -1.25
C THR A 23 -4.39 -0.95 -0.82
N GLY A 24 -3.44 -1.35 -1.66
CA GLY A 24 -2.39 -2.32 -1.32
C GLY A 24 -1.00 -1.71 -1.38
N ALA A 25 0.03 -2.52 -1.13
CA ALA A 25 1.44 -2.08 -1.16
C ALA A 25 1.84 -1.38 -2.48
N GLY A 26 1.23 -1.77 -3.60
CA GLY A 26 1.48 -1.12 -4.90
C GLY A 26 1.14 0.36 -4.92
N PHE A 27 0.23 0.83 -4.07
CA PHE A 27 -0.06 2.27 -3.95
C PHE A 27 1.13 3.05 -3.39
N SER A 28 1.96 2.43 -2.56
CA SER A 28 3.14 3.06 -1.96
C SER A 28 4.44 2.82 -2.73
N ALA A 29 4.40 2.09 -3.86
CA ALA A 29 5.59 1.79 -4.66
C ALA A 29 6.24 3.09 -5.20
N GLU A 30 5.43 4.05 -5.66
CA GLU A 30 5.91 5.38 -6.11
C GLU A 30 6.55 6.22 -4.99
N SER A 31 6.28 5.87 -3.73
CA SER A 31 6.91 6.48 -2.55
C SER A 31 8.25 5.83 -2.19
N GLY A 32 8.70 4.83 -2.93
CA GLY A 32 9.93 4.07 -2.64
C GLY A 32 9.73 2.96 -1.60
N VAL A 33 8.49 2.66 -1.21
CA VAL A 33 8.20 1.54 -0.30
C VAL A 33 8.18 0.25 -1.10
N PRO A 34 9.02 -0.76 -0.75
CA PRO A 34 9.04 -2.02 -1.47
C PRO A 34 7.69 -2.74 -1.44
N THR A 35 7.27 -3.28 -2.58
CA THR A 35 6.09 -4.16 -2.65
C THR A 35 6.45 -5.57 -2.19
N PHE A 36 5.44 -6.33 -1.80
CA PHE A 36 5.63 -7.74 -1.45
C PHE A 36 5.82 -8.63 -2.68
N ARG A 37 5.07 -8.36 -3.76
CA ARG A 37 5.04 -9.13 -5.01
C ARG A 37 5.40 -8.24 -6.20
N GLY A 38 5.75 -8.86 -7.33
CA GLY A 38 6.19 -8.19 -8.56
C GLY A 38 7.72 -8.11 -8.64
N ALA A 39 8.24 -7.64 -9.78
CA ALA A 39 9.68 -7.55 -10.04
C ALA A 39 10.38 -6.70 -8.96
N GLY A 40 11.38 -7.27 -8.29
CA GLY A 40 12.08 -6.64 -7.16
C GLY A 40 11.27 -6.62 -5.86
N GLY A 41 10.17 -7.38 -5.79
CA GLY A 41 9.35 -7.51 -4.59
C GLY A 41 10.07 -8.25 -3.47
N LEU A 42 9.68 -7.97 -2.22
CA LEU A 42 10.31 -8.58 -1.04
C LEU A 42 10.31 -10.11 -1.09
N TRP A 43 9.29 -10.73 -1.68
CA TRP A 43 9.19 -12.19 -1.77
C TRP A 43 10.07 -12.84 -2.85
N GLU A 44 10.75 -12.06 -3.69
CA GLU A 44 11.78 -12.62 -4.59
C GLU A 44 13.09 -12.91 -3.82
N GLY A 45 13.37 -12.15 -2.76
CA GLY A 45 14.59 -12.31 -1.93
C GLY A 45 14.35 -12.95 -0.56
N PHE A 46 13.10 -13.04 -0.11
CA PHE A 46 12.73 -13.57 1.20
C PHE A 46 11.51 -14.50 1.11
N GLN A 47 11.41 -15.51 1.96
CA GLN A 47 10.18 -16.31 2.09
C GLN A 47 9.28 -15.69 3.18
N ALA A 48 8.00 -15.48 2.87
CA ALA A 48 7.06 -14.84 3.78
C ALA A 48 6.85 -15.65 5.06
N GLU A 49 6.81 -16.96 4.89
CA GLU A 49 6.61 -17.98 5.91
C GLU A 49 7.71 -17.94 6.97
N GLU A 50 8.93 -17.52 6.60
CA GLU A 50 10.10 -17.43 7.47
C GLU A 50 10.21 -16.10 8.22
N LEU A 51 9.34 -15.12 7.96
CA LEU A 51 9.50 -13.76 8.47
C LEU A 51 8.23 -13.14 9.06
N ALA A 52 7.07 -13.44 8.48
CA ALA A 52 5.81 -12.78 8.79
C ALA A 52 4.77 -13.76 9.38
N THR A 53 5.22 -14.74 10.15
CA THR A 53 4.35 -15.71 10.85
C THR A 53 4.69 -15.78 12.35
N PRO A 54 3.71 -16.09 13.22
CA PRO A 54 3.99 -16.34 14.64
C PRO A 54 5.04 -17.44 14.86
N GLN A 55 5.02 -18.47 14.03
CA GLN A 55 5.94 -19.61 14.10
C GLN A 55 7.38 -19.18 13.76
N ALA A 56 7.56 -18.37 12.72
CA ALA A 56 8.87 -17.80 12.39
C ALA A 56 9.43 -16.93 13.51
N PHE A 57 8.58 -16.10 14.12
CA PHE A 57 8.99 -15.27 15.25
C PHE A 57 9.36 -16.10 16.48
N ALA A 58 8.62 -17.19 16.77
CA ALA A 58 8.95 -18.10 17.86
C ALA A 58 10.25 -18.88 17.60
N ALA A 59 10.52 -19.22 16.33
CA ALA A 59 11.72 -19.96 15.94
C ALA A 59 12.99 -19.09 15.94
N ASP A 60 12.92 -17.87 15.40
CA ASP A 60 14.05 -16.93 15.33
C ASP A 60 13.56 -15.47 15.42
N PRO A 61 13.35 -14.94 16.64
CA PRO A 61 12.86 -13.58 16.83
C PRO A 61 13.89 -12.53 16.38
N GLU A 62 15.19 -12.82 16.42
CA GLU A 62 16.23 -11.86 16.02
C GLU A 62 16.21 -11.63 14.51
N LYS A 63 16.13 -12.69 13.70
CA LYS A 63 15.96 -12.60 12.24
C LYS A 63 14.72 -11.80 11.87
N VAL A 64 13.58 -12.10 12.51
CA VAL A 64 12.33 -11.38 12.25
C VAL A 64 12.46 -9.90 12.64
N TRP A 65 13.01 -9.59 13.82
CA TRP A 65 13.21 -8.21 14.25
C TRP A 65 14.15 -7.43 13.34
N ARG A 66 15.26 -8.02 12.90
CA ARG A 66 16.19 -7.40 11.95
C ARG A 66 15.50 -7.07 10.63
N TRP A 67 14.68 -7.98 10.11
CA TRP A 67 13.92 -7.74 8.89
C TRP A 67 12.90 -6.61 9.06
N TYR A 68 12.13 -6.58 10.15
CA TYR A 68 11.20 -5.50 10.43
C TYR A 68 11.91 -4.16 10.71
N ALA A 69 13.08 -4.16 11.35
CA ALA A 69 13.89 -2.96 11.56
C ALA A 69 14.37 -2.37 10.23
N TRP A 70 14.87 -3.19 9.31
CA TRP A 70 15.21 -2.77 7.96
C TRP A 70 13.99 -2.19 7.21
N ARG A 71 12.82 -2.85 7.28
CA ARG A 71 11.59 -2.34 6.67
C ARG A 71 11.15 -0.99 7.24
N ARG A 72 11.28 -0.79 8.56
CA ARG A 72 11.00 0.50 9.20
C ARG A 72 11.90 1.60 8.64
N GLY A 73 13.19 1.34 8.47
CA GLY A 73 14.12 2.29 7.86
C GLY A 73 13.68 2.71 6.44
N LYS A 74 13.24 1.75 5.61
CA LYS A 74 12.72 2.06 4.26
C LYS A 74 11.46 2.90 4.25
N VAL A 75 10.57 2.71 5.23
CA VAL A 75 9.35 3.51 5.36
C VAL A 75 9.67 4.91 5.91
N ASP A 76 10.66 5.04 6.79
CA ASP A 76 11.09 6.32 7.36
C ASP A 76 11.72 7.25 6.30
N GLU A 77 12.43 6.67 5.33
CA GLU A 77 12.97 7.38 4.16
C GLU A 77 11.88 7.82 3.16
N ALA A 78 10.72 7.16 3.18
CA ALA A 78 9.66 7.39 2.21
C ALA A 78 8.86 8.67 2.50
N ARG A 79 8.34 9.30 1.44
CA ARG A 79 7.41 10.42 1.55
C ARG A 79 6.11 10.11 0.81
N PRO A 80 4.94 10.53 1.30
CA PRO A 80 3.69 10.37 0.56
C PRO A 80 3.83 10.96 -0.85
N HIS A 81 3.45 10.22 -1.89
CA HIS A 81 3.39 10.74 -3.26
C HIS A 81 2.06 11.46 -3.53
N ALA A 82 1.84 11.90 -4.78
CA ALA A 82 0.66 12.66 -5.15
C ALA A 82 -0.65 11.89 -4.90
N GLY A 83 -0.66 10.57 -5.09
CA GLY A 83 -1.83 9.73 -4.84
C GLY A 83 -2.32 9.82 -3.40
N HIS A 84 -1.43 9.64 -2.41
CA HIS A 84 -1.78 9.76 -1.00
C HIS A 84 -2.37 11.14 -0.67
N ARG A 85 -1.76 12.21 -1.18
CA ARG A 85 -2.24 13.59 -0.97
C ARG A 85 -3.61 13.82 -1.59
N SER A 86 -3.86 13.29 -2.78
CA SER A 86 -5.16 13.39 -3.45
C SER A 86 -6.26 12.71 -2.64
N LEU A 87 -5.99 11.55 -2.02
CA LEU A 87 -6.96 10.87 -1.15
C LEU A 87 -7.31 11.71 0.08
N VAL A 88 -6.31 12.31 0.74
CA VAL A 88 -6.53 13.20 1.88
C VAL A 88 -7.35 14.43 1.47
N GLN A 89 -7.01 15.05 0.34
CA GLN A 89 -7.76 16.20 -0.17
C GLN A 89 -9.20 15.84 -0.51
N TRP A 90 -9.43 14.64 -1.07
CA TRP A 90 -10.76 14.17 -1.39
C TRP A 90 -11.59 13.90 -0.13
N GLN A 91 -11.02 13.20 0.85
CA GLN A 91 -11.67 12.93 2.14
C GLN A 91 -12.16 14.23 2.81
N ARG A 92 -11.34 15.28 2.80
CA ARG A 92 -11.70 16.59 3.39
C ARG A 92 -12.86 17.31 2.69
N ARG A 93 -13.20 16.92 1.47
CA ARG A 93 -14.32 17.48 0.69
C ARG A 93 -15.60 16.66 0.86
N LEU A 94 -15.52 15.47 1.43
CA LEU A 94 -16.70 14.65 1.69
C LEU A 94 -17.45 15.23 2.91
N PRO A 95 -18.78 15.36 2.83
CA PRO A 95 -19.59 15.77 3.97
C PRO A 95 -19.47 14.75 5.11
N SER A 96 -19.48 15.26 6.35
CA SER A 96 -19.46 14.46 7.59
C SER A 96 -20.78 13.74 7.82
#